data_AF-A0A1H5ULN7-F1
#
_entry.id   AF-A0A1H5ULN7-F1
#
_cell.length_a   1.000
_cell.length_b   1.000
_cell.length_c   1.000
_cell.angle_alpha   90.00
_cell.angle_beta   90.00
_cell.angle_gamma   90.00
#
_symmetry.space_group_name_H-M   'P 1'
#
loop_
_entity.id
_entity.type
_entity.pdbx_description
1 polymer ?
#
loop_
_entity_poly.entity_id
_entity_poly.type
_entity_poly.pdbx_seq_one_letter_code
_entity_poly.pdbx_strand_id
1 'polypeptide(L)'
;MHRRSKNSKPARTLRPGLHPVGALLATAVLFSVPAAVLAAGVQVPASQAAQNRRPLTVDADPVPLPEGDAAPAAAPAGAPQSSIGEVTRENGKFTLRTNAYEVRLNASVIDSSGQPVDSLPQDAFHVYEDGVPQTIVGFRHEDLPVSLGLLIDSSGSMYDKRTSVDAASLDLVKLSNHQDEAFLVDFSSEPYLDTDFTNDVGKLQQGLSYIKSTGGTALYDAVIASADYLAKNAKRPKQVLLIVTDGEDNASSASLETTIRRVQDLDGPAIYCIGLLFGEDVSRSEARHAREVLTELALQTGGQAYFPKSLKEVDGITHEVAQDIRSQYTISYHSTKAPELGGYRTIHVEAKEKGFRNLQVRTRTGYFPKMAKTDITGATTPPASN
;
A
#
# COMPACT_ATOMS: atom_id res chain seq x y z
N MET A 1 -40.15 -33.45 -46.72
CA MET A 1 -41.39 -34.22 -46.93
C MET A 1 -41.97 -34.58 -45.56
N HIS A 2 -43.22 -34.18 -45.28
CA HIS A 2 -44.27 -34.80 -44.43
C HIS A 2 -43.88 -35.38 -43.04
N ARG A 3 -44.60 -35.17 -41.91
CA ARG A 3 -45.99 -34.75 -41.66
C ARG A 3 -46.18 -34.36 -40.17
N ARG A 4 -47.09 -33.41 -39.98
CA ARG A 4 -47.92 -33.02 -38.80
C ARG A 4 -48.25 -34.10 -37.75
N SER A 5 -48.41 -33.64 -36.50
CA SER A 5 -49.65 -33.89 -35.74
C SER A 5 -50.00 -32.70 -34.81
N LYS A 6 -51.24 -32.21 -34.97
CA LYS A 6 -51.95 -31.22 -34.14
C LYS A 6 -52.81 -32.01 -33.14
N ASN A 7 -53.06 -31.46 -31.95
CA ASN A 7 -54.32 -31.76 -31.27
C ASN A 7 -54.90 -30.51 -30.60
N SER A 8 -56.23 -30.40 -30.72
CA SER A 8 -57.05 -29.22 -30.51
C SER A 8 -58.21 -29.52 -29.57
N LYS A 9 -58.43 -28.66 -28.55
CA LYS A 9 -59.72 -28.10 -28.03
C LYS A 9 -60.84 -29.10 -27.58
N PRO A 10 -61.75 -28.73 -26.64
CA PRO A 10 -62.65 -27.58 -26.83
C PRO A 10 -63.06 -26.76 -25.59
N ALA A 11 -63.62 -25.60 -25.93
CA ALA A 11 -64.27 -24.62 -25.06
C ALA A 11 -65.68 -25.06 -24.68
N ARG A 12 -66.20 -24.53 -23.56
CA ARG A 12 -67.62 -24.58 -23.21
C ARG A 12 -68.07 -23.22 -22.66
N THR A 13 -68.98 -22.58 -23.38
CA THR A 13 -69.68 -21.34 -23.07
C THR A 13 -71.10 -21.67 -22.60
N LEU A 14 -71.61 -20.99 -21.56
CA LEU A 14 -73.04 -20.69 -21.37
C LEU A 14 -73.21 -19.52 -20.37
N ARG A 15 -73.97 -18.51 -20.80
CA ARG A 15 -74.48 -17.34 -20.04
C ARG A 15 -75.83 -17.71 -19.33
N PRO A 16 -76.64 -16.76 -18.81
CA PRO A 16 -76.47 -15.90 -17.63
C PRO A 16 -77.67 -16.05 -16.63
N GLY A 17 -77.55 -15.50 -15.43
CA GLY A 17 -78.67 -15.36 -14.47
C GLY A 17 -78.55 -14.06 -13.68
N LEU A 18 -79.63 -13.28 -13.65
CA LEU A 18 -79.74 -11.91 -13.16
C LEU A 18 -80.59 -11.87 -11.88
N HIS A 19 -80.33 -10.86 -11.02
CA HIS A 19 -81.16 -10.30 -9.91
C HIS A 19 -80.84 -10.72 -8.44
N PRO A 20 -81.14 -9.87 -7.41
CA PRO A 20 -80.28 -8.75 -6.99
C PRO A 20 -80.20 -8.56 -5.44
N VAL A 21 -79.58 -7.45 -5.03
CA VAL A 21 -79.74 -6.68 -3.77
C VAL A 21 -78.97 -7.16 -2.53
N GLY A 22 -78.11 -6.28 -2.04
CA GLY A 22 -77.47 -6.36 -0.73
C GLY A 22 -76.47 -5.22 -0.53
N ALA A 23 -76.99 -4.00 -0.33
CA ALA A 23 -76.21 -2.81 -0.05
C ALA A 23 -75.54 -2.91 1.33
N LEU A 24 -74.24 -2.63 1.40
CA LEU A 24 -73.58 -2.23 2.64
C LEU A 24 -72.78 -0.95 2.37
N LEU A 25 -73.25 0.14 2.98
CA LEU A 25 -72.57 1.43 3.02
C LEU A 25 -71.23 1.29 3.72
N ALA A 26 -70.15 1.70 3.05
CA ALA A 26 -68.93 2.15 3.70
C ALA A 26 -68.65 3.57 3.22
N THR A 27 -68.83 4.51 4.13
CA THR A 27 -68.62 5.95 3.98
C THR A 27 -67.18 6.27 3.58
N ALA A 28 -66.99 6.82 2.39
CA ALA A 28 -65.73 7.40 1.95
C ALA A 28 -65.60 8.83 2.51
N VAL A 29 -64.64 9.04 3.41
CA VAL A 29 -64.22 10.40 3.80
C VAL A 29 -63.22 10.88 2.75
N LEU A 30 -63.66 11.80 1.91
CA LEU A 30 -62.83 12.57 0.99
C LEU A 30 -62.11 13.67 1.77
N PHE A 31 -60.84 13.45 2.12
CA PHE A 31 -59.93 14.55 2.47
C PHE A 31 -59.28 15.08 1.20
N SER A 32 -59.75 16.26 0.77
CA SER A 32 -59.05 17.13 -0.16
C SER A 32 -57.83 17.71 0.57
N VAL A 33 -56.62 17.41 0.10
CA VAL A 33 -55.39 18.08 0.53
C VAL A 33 -54.91 18.96 -0.62
N PRO A 34 -54.67 20.27 -0.40
CA PRO A 34 -54.25 21.17 -1.45
C PRO A 34 -52.79 20.92 -1.83
N ALA A 35 -52.52 20.94 -3.13
CA ALA A 35 -51.18 20.98 -3.69
C ALA A 35 -50.59 22.39 -3.51
N ALA A 36 -49.67 22.55 -2.56
CA ALA A 36 -48.76 23.70 -2.50
C ALA A 36 -47.47 23.32 -1.77
N VAL A 37 -46.42 23.10 -2.58
CA VAL A 37 -45.03 23.54 -2.40
C VAL A 37 -44.53 23.75 -0.96
N LEU A 38 -43.67 22.84 -0.50
CA LEU A 38 -42.33 23.11 0.03
C LEU A 38 -41.69 21.77 0.43
N ALA A 39 -40.93 21.22 -0.52
CA ALA A 39 -39.94 20.19 -0.21
C ALA A 39 -38.84 20.84 0.64
N ALA A 40 -38.95 20.75 1.96
CA ALA A 40 -37.81 20.95 2.85
C ALA A 40 -36.90 19.73 2.70
N GLY A 41 -36.11 19.72 1.62
CA GLY A 41 -34.93 18.88 1.55
C GLY A 41 -34.04 19.23 2.74
N VAL A 42 -33.70 18.24 3.55
CA VAL A 42 -32.55 18.37 4.45
C VAL A 42 -31.33 18.38 3.54
N GLN A 43 -30.99 19.57 3.05
CA GLN A 43 -29.76 19.84 2.36
C GLN A 43 -28.68 19.82 3.44
N VAL A 44 -28.03 18.67 3.64
CA VAL A 44 -26.78 18.63 4.40
C VAL A 44 -25.81 19.55 3.65
N PRO A 45 -25.34 20.66 4.25
CA PRO A 45 -24.47 21.57 3.53
C PRO A 45 -23.15 20.84 3.25
N ALA A 46 -22.79 20.71 1.97
CA ALA A 46 -21.50 20.18 1.53
C ALA A 46 -20.28 21.02 2.00
N SER A 47 -20.50 22.04 2.84
CA SER A 47 -19.49 22.96 3.36
C SER A 47 -18.93 22.58 4.72
N GLN A 48 -19.50 21.60 5.44
CA GLN A 48 -18.99 21.20 6.76
C GLN A 48 -18.03 20.00 6.73
N ALA A 49 -18.05 19.18 5.68
CA ALA A 49 -17.10 18.06 5.53
C ALA A 49 -15.72 18.47 5.00
N ALA A 50 -15.61 19.64 4.34
CA ALA A 50 -14.34 20.16 3.83
C ALA A 50 -13.41 20.72 4.93
N GLN A 51 -13.88 20.83 6.18
CA GLN A 51 -13.17 21.55 7.25
C GLN A 51 -12.24 20.70 8.12
N ASN A 52 -11.98 19.43 7.77
CA ASN A 52 -11.11 18.58 8.59
C ASN A 52 -10.05 17.77 7.83
N ARG A 53 -9.80 18.08 6.56
CA ARG A 53 -8.68 17.49 5.80
C ARG A 53 -7.37 18.08 6.31
N ARG A 54 -6.45 17.21 6.74
CA ARG A 54 -5.14 17.62 7.26
C ARG A 54 -4.10 17.44 6.15
N PRO A 55 -3.42 18.51 5.69
CA PRO A 55 -2.30 18.35 4.77
C PRO A 55 -1.20 17.53 5.44
N LEU A 56 -0.64 16.56 4.73
CA LEU A 56 0.43 15.71 5.27
C LEU A 56 1.82 16.37 5.21
N THR A 57 1.94 17.50 4.51
CA THR A 57 3.21 18.22 4.26
C THR A 57 3.66 19.14 5.40
N VAL A 58 2.83 19.37 6.43
CA VAL A 58 3.08 20.40 7.47
C VAL A 58 4.25 20.07 8.41
N ASP A 59 4.72 18.82 8.43
CA ASP A 59 5.76 18.32 9.36
C ASP A 59 7.06 17.83 8.67
N ALA A 60 7.30 18.24 7.42
CA ALA A 60 8.55 17.93 6.72
C ALA A 60 9.68 18.86 7.21
N ASP A 61 10.44 18.43 8.21
CA ASP A 61 11.71 19.07 8.57
C ASP A 61 12.60 19.14 7.31
N PRO A 62 13.07 20.33 6.89
CA PRO A 62 13.99 20.44 5.77
C PRO A 62 15.32 19.79 6.16
N VAL A 63 15.73 18.78 5.40
CA VAL A 63 17.03 18.13 5.56
C VAL A 63 18.13 19.16 5.27
N PRO A 64 19.14 19.34 6.14
CA PRO A 64 20.34 20.08 5.79
C PRO A 64 21.09 19.33 4.69
N LEU A 65 21.30 19.98 3.54
CA LEU A 65 22.20 19.48 2.51
C LEU A 65 23.63 19.36 3.08
N PRO A 66 24.36 18.26 2.88
CA PRO A 66 25.77 18.22 3.23
C PRO A 66 26.54 19.17 2.31
N GLU A 67 27.17 20.19 2.90
CA GLU A 67 28.10 21.08 2.21
C GLU A 67 29.30 20.29 1.67
N GLY A 68 29.76 20.71 0.49
CA GLY A 68 30.67 19.96 -0.37
C GLY A 68 32.12 19.80 0.11
N ASP A 69 32.76 18.85 -0.57
CA ASP A 69 34.16 18.41 -0.53
C ASP A 69 35.17 19.32 0.19
N ALA A 70 35.62 18.85 1.35
CA ALA A 70 36.98 19.09 1.82
C ALA A 70 37.77 17.77 1.74
N ALA A 71 38.83 17.79 0.93
CA ALA A 71 39.72 16.66 0.67
C ALA A 71 40.30 16.04 1.96
N PRO A 72 40.42 14.70 2.06
CA PRO A 72 41.00 14.08 3.24
C PRO A 72 42.53 14.24 3.23
N ALA A 73 43.05 14.84 4.30
CA ALA A 73 44.46 14.77 4.65
C ALA A 73 44.83 13.32 5.03
N ALA A 74 45.94 12.83 4.47
CA ALA A 74 46.44 11.48 4.69
C ALA A 74 46.89 11.27 6.15
N ALA A 75 46.44 10.17 6.76
CA ALA A 75 46.94 9.60 8.02
C ALA A 75 46.97 8.05 7.90
N PRO A 76 47.84 7.36 8.67
CA PRO A 76 48.57 6.19 8.20
C PRO A 76 47.79 4.87 8.28
N ALA A 77 48.26 3.90 7.49
CA ALA A 77 47.77 2.54 7.39
C ALA A 77 47.80 1.82 8.76
N GLY A 78 46.61 1.50 9.26
CA GLY A 78 46.35 0.50 10.28
C GLY A 78 44.94 -0.02 10.05
N ALA A 79 44.81 -1.25 9.55
CA ALA A 79 43.51 -1.88 9.33
C ALA A 79 42.76 -2.02 10.66
N PRO A 80 41.49 -1.59 10.78
CA PRO A 80 40.69 -1.94 11.93
C PRO A 80 40.25 -3.40 11.77
N GLN A 81 40.88 -4.28 12.55
CA GLN A 81 40.34 -5.61 12.81
C GLN A 81 38.98 -5.41 13.49
N SER A 82 37.92 -5.93 12.88
CA SER A 82 36.60 -6.01 13.49
C SER A 82 36.70 -6.64 14.87
N SER A 83 36.53 -5.84 15.92
CA SER A 83 36.52 -6.35 17.28
C SER A 83 35.26 -7.18 17.47
N ILE A 84 35.45 -8.48 17.59
CA ILE A 84 34.48 -9.41 18.17
C ILE A 84 34.04 -8.79 19.51
N GLY A 85 32.74 -8.73 19.75
CA GLY A 85 32.13 -7.96 20.84
C GLY A 85 32.79 -8.08 22.22
N GLU A 86 32.59 -7.08 23.07
CA GLU A 86 33.18 -7.03 24.40
C GLU A 86 32.73 -8.25 25.23
N VAL A 87 33.68 -9.10 25.61
CA VAL A 87 33.43 -10.26 26.48
C VAL A 87 33.62 -9.81 27.91
N THR A 88 32.53 -9.51 28.60
CA THR A 88 32.57 -9.14 30.02
C THR A 88 32.48 -10.39 30.89
N ARG A 89 33.31 -10.46 31.93
CA ARG A 89 33.29 -11.54 32.92
C ARG A 89 32.73 -11.02 34.23
N GLU A 90 31.52 -11.43 34.58
CA GLU A 90 30.91 -11.19 35.89
C GLU A 90 30.55 -12.52 36.55
N ASN A 91 30.91 -12.69 37.82
CA ASN A 91 30.56 -13.86 38.64
C ASN A 91 30.86 -15.23 37.99
N GLY A 92 31.97 -15.33 37.24
CA GLY A 92 32.37 -16.56 36.57
C GLY A 92 31.60 -16.90 35.28
N LYS A 93 30.67 -16.04 34.83
CA LYS A 93 29.95 -16.16 33.57
C LYS A 93 30.54 -15.21 32.54
N PHE A 94 30.82 -15.72 31.35
CA PHE A 94 31.25 -14.90 30.21
C PHE A 94 30.00 -14.45 29.44
N THR A 95 29.88 -13.14 29.20
CA THR A 95 28.81 -12.57 28.36
C THR A 95 29.46 -11.89 27.17
N LEU A 96 29.24 -12.42 25.97
CA LEU A 96 29.62 -11.78 24.72
C LEU A 96 28.46 -10.90 24.26
N ARG A 97 28.68 -9.58 24.16
CA ARG A 97 27.71 -8.65 23.57
C ARG A 97 28.14 -8.30 22.15
N THR A 98 27.38 -8.76 21.16
CA THR A 98 27.57 -8.39 19.75
C THR A 98 26.41 -7.54 19.29
N ASN A 99 26.68 -6.41 18.64
CA ASN A 99 25.68 -5.63 17.93
C ASN A 99 25.51 -6.28 16.55
N ALA A 100 24.42 -7.02 16.35
CA ALA A 100 24.10 -7.61 15.05
C ALA A 100 23.07 -6.73 14.36
N TYR A 101 23.42 -6.20 13.18
CA TYR A 101 22.46 -5.49 12.34
C TYR A 101 21.61 -6.52 11.59
N GLU A 102 20.35 -6.64 12.01
CA GLU A 102 19.37 -7.53 11.38
C GLU A 102 18.64 -6.80 10.26
N VAL A 103 18.63 -7.41 9.08
CA VAL A 103 17.92 -6.92 7.90
C VAL A 103 16.70 -7.80 7.69
N ARG A 104 15.53 -7.19 7.59
CA ARG A 104 14.27 -7.86 7.25
C ARG A 104 13.94 -7.64 5.78
N LEU A 105 13.49 -8.68 5.09
CA LEU A 105 13.05 -8.67 3.70
C LEU A 105 11.65 -9.28 3.64
N ASN A 106 10.75 -8.62 2.93
CA ASN A 106 9.46 -9.20 2.55
C ASN A 106 9.59 -9.68 1.11
N ALA A 107 9.44 -10.98 0.90
CA ALA A 107 9.65 -11.63 -0.38
C ALA A 107 8.36 -12.29 -0.88
N SER A 108 7.93 -11.94 -2.08
CA SER A 108 6.90 -12.67 -2.83
C SER A 108 7.58 -13.66 -3.76
N VAL A 109 7.02 -14.87 -3.91
CA VAL A 109 7.52 -15.85 -4.87
C VAL A 109 6.42 -16.20 -5.84
N ILE A 110 6.73 -16.15 -7.14
CA ILE A 110 5.84 -16.58 -8.20
C ILE A 110 6.48 -17.70 -9.01
N ASP A 111 5.64 -18.60 -9.53
CA ASP A 111 6.08 -19.65 -10.44
C ASP A 111 6.08 -19.19 -11.91
N SER A 112 6.47 -20.09 -12.81
CA SER A 112 6.49 -19.82 -14.25
C SER A 112 5.12 -19.50 -14.88
N SER A 113 4.03 -19.81 -14.18
CA SER A 113 2.66 -19.48 -14.59
C SER A 113 2.16 -18.16 -14.01
N GLY A 114 2.98 -17.48 -13.20
CA GLY A 114 2.65 -16.23 -12.52
C GLY A 114 1.83 -16.45 -11.24
N GLN A 115 1.70 -17.69 -10.76
CA GLN A 115 0.94 -17.97 -9.53
C GLN A 115 1.84 -17.79 -8.30
N PRO A 116 1.33 -17.17 -7.22
CA PRO A 116 2.05 -17.10 -5.95
C PRO A 116 2.35 -18.50 -5.41
N VAL A 117 3.56 -18.68 -4.89
CA VAL A 117 4.00 -19.93 -4.24
C VAL A 117 4.23 -19.67 -2.77
N ASP A 118 3.37 -20.21 -1.92
CA ASP A 118 3.31 -19.95 -0.47
C ASP A 118 3.79 -21.15 0.39
N SER A 119 4.18 -22.25 -0.25
CA SER A 119 4.56 -23.50 0.42
C SER A 119 6.06 -23.77 0.51
N LEU A 120 6.92 -22.77 0.26
CA LEU A 120 8.38 -22.98 0.20
C LEU A 120 8.99 -23.02 1.60
N PRO A 121 9.86 -24.01 1.88
CA PRO A 121 10.58 -24.06 3.14
C PRO A 121 11.75 -23.05 3.15
N GLN A 122 12.28 -22.74 4.33
CA GLN A 122 13.38 -21.79 4.50
C GLN A 122 14.63 -22.14 3.67
N ASP A 123 14.97 -23.44 3.57
CA ASP A 123 16.15 -23.94 2.84
C ASP A 123 16.04 -23.80 1.32
N ALA A 124 14.85 -23.52 0.79
CA ALA A 124 14.69 -23.12 -0.60
C ALA A 124 15.30 -21.73 -0.87
N PHE A 125 15.38 -20.86 0.15
CA PHE A 125 15.79 -19.46 0.00
C PHE A 125 17.28 -19.24 0.21
N HIS A 126 17.86 -18.43 -0.67
CA HIS A 126 19.25 -18.01 -0.64
C HIS A 126 19.31 -16.48 -0.76
N VAL A 127 19.86 -15.82 0.25
CA VAL A 127 19.97 -14.35 0.30
C VAL A 127 21.41 -13.94 0.01
N TYR A 128 21.57 -12.95 -0.85
CA TYR A 128 22.86 -12.34 -1.20
C TYR A 128 22.80 -10.84 -0.94
N GLU A 129 23.81 -10.33 -0.26
CA GLU A 129 24.05 -8.89 -0.09
C GLU A 129 25.34 -8.53 -0.82
N ASP A 130 25.26 -7.65 -1.82
CA ASP A 130 26.39 -7.29 -2.69
C ASP A 130 27.11 -8.52 -3.28
N GLY A 131 26.33 -9.54 -3.65
CA GLY A 131 26.82 -10.82 -4.17
C GLY A 131 27.40 -11.76 -3.10
N VAL A 132 27.47 -11.35 -1.83
CA VAL A 132 27.97 -12.18 -0.71
C VAL A 132 26.80 -12.94 -0.07
N PRO A 133 26.88 -14.28 0.03
CA PRO A 133 25.86 -15.08 0.70
C PRO A 133 25.67 -14.68 2.16
N GLN A 134 24.42 -14.56 2.59
CA GLN A 134 24.03 -14.22 3.96
C GLN A 134 23.30 -15.39 4.62
N THR A 135 23.44 -15.51 5.94
CA THR A 135 22.77 -16.56 6.71
C THR A 135 21.41 -16.07 7.18
N ILE A 136 20.34 -16.76 6.75
CA ILE A 136 18.98 -16.50 7.23
C ILE A 136 18.88 -16.90 8.70
N VAL A 137 18.51 -15.97 9.56
CA VAL A 137 18.32 -16.16 11.00
C VAL A 137 16.85 -16.15 11.42
N GLY A 138 15.97 -15.64 10.55
CA GLY A 138 14.52 -15.65 10.75
C GLY A 138 13.79 -15.94 9.45
N PHE A 139 12.80 -16.83 9.49
CA PHE A 139 11.94 -17.13 8.38
C PHE A 139 10.51 -17.31 8.87
N ARG A 140 9.57 -16.57 8.27
CA ARG A 140 8.15 -16.66 8.58
C ARG A 140 7.33 -16.62 7.30
N HIS A 141 6.27 -17.40 7.29
CA HIS A 141 5.24 -17.38 6.26
C HIS A 141 3.89 -17.38 6.98
N GLU A 142 3.42 -16.20 7.35
CA GLU A 142 2.21 -16.00 8.13
C GLU A 142 1.46 -14.79 7.57
N ASP A 143 0.13 -14.84 7.62
CA ASP A 143 -0.74 -13.70 7.33
C ASP A 143 -0.61 -12.66 8.46
N LEU A 144 0.49 -11.91 8.44
CA LEU A 144 0.76 -10.86 9.41
C LEU A 144 -0.15 -9.66 9.13
N PRO A 145 -0.79 -9.08 10.16
CA PRO A 145 -1.58 -7.88 9.97
C PRO A 145 -0.77 -6.75 9.34
N VAL A 146 -1.44 -5.95 8.52
CA VAL A 146 -0.83 -4.90 7.69
C VAL A 146 -1.32 -3.51 8.10
N SER A 147 -0.40 -2.54 8.09
CA SER A 147 -0.71 -1.12 8.07
C SER A 147 -0.63 -0.65 6.62
N LEU A 148 -1.79 -0.37 6.02
CA LEU A 148 -1.95 -0.04 4.60
C LEU A 148 -2.21 1.47 4.42
N GLY A 149 -1.45 2.14 3.56
CA GLY A 149 -1.81 3.46 3.07
C GLY A 149 -2.42 3.38 1.67
N LEU A 150 -3.64 3.87 1.52
CA LEU A 150 -4.30 4.01 0.23
C LEU A 150 -4.09 5.44 -0.29
N LEU A 151 -3.29 5.59 -1.34
CA LEU A 151 -3.00 6.87 -1.99
C LEU A 151 -3.79 6.94 -3.28
N ILE A 152 -4.80 7.79 -3.31
CA ILE A 152 -5.73 7.92 -4.44
C ILE A 152 -5.52 9.27 -5.10
N ASP A 153 -5.17 9.23 -6.39
CA ASP A 153 -5.02 10.42 -7.22
C ASP A 153 -6.40 11.06 -7.49
N SER A 154 -6.50 12.35 -7.19
CA SER A 154 -7.65 13.21 -7.46
C SER A 154 -7.34 14.35 -8.39
N SER A 155 -6.36 14.19 -9.27
CA SER A 155 -6.17 15.07 -10.42
C SER A 155 -7.39 15.07 -11.35
N GLY A 156 -7.47 16.09 -12.21
CA GLY A 156 -8.60 16.25 -13.13
C GLY A 156 -8.80 15.07 -14.10
N SER A 157 -7.73 14.39 -14.51
CA SER A 157 -7.76 13.23 -15.43
C SER A 157 -8.44 12.00 -14.83
N MET A 158 -8.48 11.91 -13.49
CA MET A 158 -9.08 10.77 -12.77
C MET A 158 -10.62 10.80 -12.73
N TYR A 159 -11.26 11.87 -13.22
CA TYR A 159 -12.71 12.07 -13.10
C TYR A 159 -13.53 10.88 -13.62
N ASP A 160 -13.25 10.38 -14.82
CA ASP A 160 -14.00 9.27 -15.43
C ASP A 160 -13.61 7.89 -14.88
N LYS A 161 -12.46 7.79 -14.23
CA LYS A 161 -11.92 6.54 -13.66
C LYS A 161 -12.38 6.34 -12.22
N ARG A 162 -12.91 7.40 -11.61
CA ARG A 162 -13.17 7.51 -10.18
C ARG A 162 -14.00 6.38 -9.60
N THR A 163 -15.14 6.11 -10.22
CA THR A 163 -16.09 5.08 -9.73
C THR A 163 -15.43 3.71 -9.61
N SER A 164 -14.49 3.39 -10.50
CA SER A 164 -13.81 2.09 -10.48
C SER A 164 -12.67 2.08 -9.46
N VAL A 165 -12.00 3.21 -9.26
CA VAL A 165 -10.99 3.34 -8.20
C VAL A 165 -11.63 3.19 -6.83
N ASP A 166 -12.75 3.86 -6.58
CA ASP A 166 -13.46 3.75 -5.31
C ASP A 166 -13.93 2.30 -5.05
N ALA A 167 -14.45 1.62 -6.08
CA ALA A 167 -14.86 0.23 -5.99
C ALA A 167 -13.67 -0.70 -5.68
N ALA A 168 -12.57 -0.56 -6.42
CA ALA A 168 -11.35 -1.34 -6.23
C ALA A 168 -10.72 -1.11 -4.86
N SER A 169 -10.56 0.15 -4.43
CA SER A 169 -10.04 0.48 -3.09
C SER A 169 -10.92 -0.10 -1.98
N LEU A 170 -12.24 -0.05 -2.15
CA LEU A 170 -13.17 -0.65 -1.20
C LEU A 170 -13.05 -2.18 -1.17
N ASP A 171 -12.92 -2.83 -2.32
CA ASP A 171 -12.80 -4.28 -2.40
C ASP A 171 -11.47 -4.77 -1.82
N LEU A 172 -10.38 -4.04 -1.97
CA LEU A 172 -9.12 -4.32 -1.27
C LEU A 172 -9.31 -4.35 0.25
N VAL A 173 -9.95 -3.31 0.78
CA VAL A 173 -10.20 -3.17 2.22
C VAL A 173 -11.12 -4.29 2.73
N LYS A 174 -12.11 -4.72 1.93
CA LYS A 174 -12.97 -5.87 2.28
C LYS A 174 -12.23 -7.20 2.24
N LEU A 175 -11.25 -7.35 1.36
CA LEU A 175 -10.40 -8.55 1.25
C LEU A 175 -9.31 -8.58 2.33
N SER A 176 -9.09 -7.47 3.04
CA SER A 176 -8.14 -7.34 4.14
C SER A 176 -8.55 -8.17 5.37
N ASN A 177 -7.58 -8.53 6.19
CA ASN A 177 -7.80 -9.16 7.48
C ASN A 177 -8.45 -8.16 8.45
N HIS A 178 -9.32 -8.61 9.37
CA HIS A 178 -9.94 -7.74 10.39
C HIS A 178 -8.93 -7.06 11.34
N GLN A 179 -7.71 -7.59 11.40
CA GLN A 179 -6.61 -6.99 12.15
C GLN A 179 -5.83 -5.94 11.36
N ASP A 180 -6.05 -5.84 10.05
CA ASP A 180 -5.44 -4.81 9.22
C ASP A 180 -6.02 -3.45 9.57
N GLU A 181 -5.20 -2.43 9.42
CA GLU A 181 -5.63 -1.04 9.51
C GLU A 181 -5.19 -0.32 8.24
N ALA A 182 -6.07 0.55 7.74
CA ALA A 182 -5.76 1.37 6.59
C ALA A 182 -6.02 2.84 6.88
N PHE A 183 -5.22 3.71 6.25
CA PHE A 183 -5.49 5.13 6.14
C PHE A 183 -5.68 5.52 4.68
N LEU A 184 -6.39 6.61 4.43
CA LEU A 184 -6.69 7.11 3.09
C LEU A 184 -6.05 8.48 2.91
N VAL A 185 -5.26 8.60 1.84
CA VAL A 185 -4.68 9.84 1.36
C VAL A 185 -5.26 10.16 0.01
N ASP A 186 -5.85 11.34 -0.07
CA ASP A 186 -6.28 11.97 -1.30
C ASP A 186 -5.16 12.91 -1.75
N PHE A 187 -4.67 12.79 -2.98
CA PHE A 187 -3.64 13.69 -3.47
C PHE A 187 -3.94 14.24 -4.86
N SER A 188 -3.70 15.53 -5.02
CA SER A 188 -3.64 16.22 -6.30
C SER A 188 -2.35 17.03 -6.33
N SER A 189 -2.41 18.35 -6.23
CA SER A 189 -1.21 19.19 -6.05
C SER A 189 -0.60 19.09 -4.64
N GLU A 190 -1.38 18.61 -3.67
CA GLU A 190 -0.93 18.37 -2.30
C GLU A 190 -1.58 17.09 -1.76
N PRO A 191 -0.91 16.36 -0.84
CA PRO A 191 -1.49 15.19 -0.17
C PRO A 191 -2.29 15.57 1.08
N TYR A 192 -3.53 15.10 1.16
CA TYR A 192 -4.45 15.28 2.26
C TYR A 192 -4.80 13.94 2.91
N LEU A 193 -4.68 13.87 4.23
CA LEU A 193 -5.17 12.74 5.00
C LEU A 193 -6.69 12.86 5.15
N ASP A 194 -7.42 12.02 4.43
CA ASP A 194 -8.88 11.98 4.43
C ASP A 194 -9.44 11.06 5.52
N THR A 195 -8.73 9.97 5.82
CA THR A 195 -9.11 9.05 6.89
C THR A 195 -7.86 8.53 7.58
N ASP A 196 -7.81 8.70 8.90
CA ASP A 196 -6.74 8.14 9.76
C ASP A 196 -6.86 6.60 9.85
N PHE A 197 -5.82 5.94 10.36
CA PHE A 197 -5.74 4.50 10.54
C PHE A 197 -7.01 3.94 11.20
N THR A 198 -7.69 3.08 10.45
CA THR A 198 -8.93 2.46 10.87
C THR A 198 -9.02 1.05 10.28
N ASN A 199 -9.69 0.16 11.00
CA ASN A 199 -10.13 -1.14 10.49
C ASN A 199 -11.63 -1.15 10.13
N ASP A 200 -12.29 0.01 10.24
CA ASP A 200 -13.69 0.21 9.87
C ASP A 200 -13.83 0.49 8.37
N VAL A 201 -14.29 -0.52 7.64
CA VAL A 201 -14.56 -0.46 6.19
C VAL A 201 -15.56 0.65 5.85
N GLY A 202 -16.53 0.93 6.72
CA GLY A 202 -17.53 1.96 6.50
C GLY A 202 -16.91 3.37 6.54
N LYS A 203 -15.96 3.62 7.43
CA LYS A 203 -15.22 4.89 7.48
C LYS A 203 -14.34 5.08 6.24
N LEU A 204 -13.66 4.03 5.79
CA LEU A 204 -12.84 4.07 4.58
C LEU A 204 -13.71 4.31 3.33
N GLN A 205 -14.86 3.64 3.25
CA GLN A 205 -15.84 3.87 2.19
C GLN A 205 -16.36 5.31 2.17
N GLN A 206 -16.62 5.89 3.35
CA GLN A 206 -17.02 7.29 3.46
C GLN A 206 -15.91 8.22 2.98
N GLY A 207 -14.66 8.00 3.42
CA GLY A 207 -13.50 8.78 2.95
C GLY A 207 -13.35 8.78 1.43
N LEU A 208 -13.50 7.61 0.79
CA LEU A 208 -13.43 7.48 -0.67
C LEU A 208 -14.53 8.28 -1.40
N SER A 209 -15.71 8.45 -0.80
CA SER A 209 -16.84 9.12 -1.47
C SER A 209 -16.74 10.65 -1.58
N TYR A 210 -15.83 11.29 -0.84
CA TYR A 210 -15.79 12.76 -0.71
C TYR A 210 -14.74 13.48 -1.57
N ILE A 211 -14.01 12.75 -2.40
CA ILE A 211 -12.88 13.31 -3.13
C ILE A 211 -13.33 13.93 -4.45
N LYS A 212 -12.98 15.20 -4.66
CA LYS A 212 -13.23 15.92 -5.91
C LYS A 212 -11.98 15.90 -6.78
N SER A 213 -12.14 15.42 -8.01
CA SER A 213 -11.06 15.37 -8.99
C SER A 213 -10.75 16.78 -9.56
N THR A 214 -9.69 17.44 -9.07
CA THR A 214 -9.22 18.75 -9.54
C THR A 214 -7.72 18.93 -9.28
N GLY A 215 -7.01 19.67 -10.14
CA GLY A 215 -5.62 20.05 -9.91
C GLY A 215 -4.61 19.18 -10.66
N GLY A 216 -3.33 19.34 -10.31
CA GLY A 216 -2.22 18.54 -10.84
C GLY A 216 -1.98 17.25 -10.06
N THR A 217 -0.83 16.62 -10.27
CA THR A 217 -0.44 15.34 -9.68
C THR A 217 0.93 15.47 -9.01
N ALA A 218 0.94 15.56 -7.68
CA ALA A 218 2.12 15.60 -6.82
C ALA A 218 2.36 14.21 -6.19
N LEU A 219 2.62 13.23 -7.05
CA LEU A 219 2.82 11.83 -6.68
C LEU A 219 4.01 11.66 -5.73
N TYR A 220 5.16 12.25 -6.04
CA TYR A 220 6.37 12.10 -5.22
C TYR A 220 6.18 12.67 -3.80
N ASP A 221 5.61 13.87 -3.70
CA ASP A 221 5.35 14.51 -2.41
C ASP A 221 4.31 13.70 -1.60
N ALA A 222 3.29 13.15 -2.27
CA ALA A 222 2.30 12.27 -1.65
C ALA A 222 2.91 10.97 -1.11
N VAL A 223 3.83 10.35 -1.85
CA VAL A 223 4.53 9.13 -1.42
C VAL A 223 5.43 9.41 -0.22
N ILE A 224 6.23 10.48 -0.27
CA ILE A 224 7.10 10.88 0.84
C ILE A 224 6.27 11.12 2.11
N ALA A 225 5.24 11.96 2.01
CA ALA A 225 4.43 12.35 3.15
C ALA A 225 3.67 11.14 3.74
N SER A 226 3.19 10.23 2.88
CA SER A 226 2.52 9.01 3.33
C SER A 226 3.48 7.99 3.94
N ALA A 227 4.69 7.84 3.39
CA ALA A 227 5.72 6.97 3.96
C ALA A 227 6.17 7.48 5.33
N ASP A 228 6.36 8.79 5.49
CA ASP A 228 6.65 9.43 6.78
C ASP A 228 5.51 9.24 7.78
N TYR A 229 4.26 9.41 7.35
CA TYR A 229 3.09 9.17 8.18
C TYR A 229 3.02 7.73 8.66
N LEU A 230 3.25 6.78 7.75
CA LEU A 230 3.22 5.36 8.03
C LEU A 230 4.36 4.98 9.00
N ALA A 231 5.58 5.45 8.77
CA ALA A 231 6.72 5.21 9.65
C ALA A 231 6.48 5.71 11.09
N LYS A 232 5.76 6.83 11.26
CA LYS A 232 5.44 7.42 12.57
C LYS A 232 4.25 6.74 13.27
N ASN A 233 3.24 6.30 12.53
CA ASN A 233 1.92 5.96 13.11
C ASN A 233 1.47 4.50 12.90
N ALA A 234 2.16 3.72 12.08
CA ALA A 234 1.79 2.32 11.83
C ALA A 234 1.89 1.48 13.10
N LYS A 235 0.85 0.68 13.37
CA LYS A 235 0.81 -0.23 14.52
C LYS A 235 1.19 -1.65 14.13
N ARG A 236 1.34 -1.94 12.84
CA ARG A 236 1.66 -3.28 12.33
C ARG A 236 3.09 -3.35 11.81
N PRO A 237 3.75 -4.53 11.93
CA PRO A 237 5.11 -4.72 11.45
C PRO A 237 5.22 -4.71 9.93
N LYS A 238 4.11 -5.00 9.24
CA LYS A 238 4.03 -5.00 7.79
C LYS A 238 3.40 -3.72 7.30
N GLN A 239 4.11 -3.06 6.40
CA GLN A 239 3.81 -1.72 5.94
C GLN A 239 3.70 -1.73 4.42
N VAL A 240 2.57 -1.25 3.90
CA VAL A 240 2.30 -1.24 2.45
C VAL A 240 1.70 0.10 2.06
N LEU A 241 2.11 0.65 0.92
CA LEU A 241 1.41 1.73 0.25
C LEU A 241 0.83 1.20 -1.06
N LEU A 242 -0.45 1.44 -1.29
CA LEU A 242 -1.08 1.25 -2.58
C LEU A 242 -1.37 2.61 -3.20
N ILE A 243 -0.79 2.85 -4.37
CA ILE A 243 -0.96 4.06 -5.15
C ILE A 243 -1.87 3.76 -6.33
N VAL A 244 -2.91 4.57 -6.53
CA VAL A 244 -3.75 4.52 -7.71
C VAL A 244 -3.71 5.88 -8.40
N THR A 245 -3.17 5.93 -9.61
CA THR A 245 -2.96 7.17 -10.38
C THR A 245 -3.06 6.89 -11.88
N ASP A 246 -3.42 7.89 -12.65
CA ASP A 246 -3.37 7.84 -14.11
C ASP A 246 -2.35 8.79 -14.74
N GLY A 247 -1.65 9.56 -13.92
CA GLY A 247 -0.88 10.72 -14.33
C GLY A 247 0.62 10.57 -14.13
N GLU A 248 1.36 11.36 -14.92
CA GLU A 248 2.74 11.69 -14.66
C GLU A 248 2.82 12.78 -13.57
N ASP A 249 3.82 12.69 -12.70
CA ASP A 249 4.06 13.74 -11.72
C ASP A 249 4.36 15.08 -12.42
N ASN A 250 3.62 16.11 -12.04
CA ASN A 250 3.78 17.45 -12.63
C ASN A 250 3.69 18.58 -11.60
N ALA A 251 3.50 18.24 -10.33
CA ALA A 251 3.29 19.21 -9.25
C ALA A 251 4.18 18.97 -8.03
N SER A 252 4.94 17.87 -7.98
CA SER A 252 5.82 17.62 -6.83
C SER A 252 7.04 18.53 -6.82
N SER A 253 7.48 18.84 -5.61
CA SER A 253 8.77 19.47 -5.35
C SER A 253 9.92 18.45 -5.34
N ALA A 254 9.64 17.19 -4.97
CA ALA A 254 10.61 16.11 -4.95
C ALA A 254 10.84 15.46 -6.33
N SER A 255 11.92 14.68 -6.44
CA SER A 255 12.21 13.81 -7.58
C SER A 255 11.94 12.33 -7.26
N LEU A 256 11.82 11.48 -8.29
CA LEU A 256 11.72 10.03 -8.12
C LEU A 256 12.86 9.46 -7.26
N GLU A 257 14.10 9.87 -7.54
CA GLU A 257 15.28 9.42 -6.79
C GLU A 257 15.20 9.82 -5.31
N THR A 258 14.82 11.07 -5.03
CA THR A 258 14.66 11.57 -3.65
C THR A 258 13.56 10.80 -2.92
N THR A 259 12.47 10.49 -3.62
CA THR A 259 11.34 9.71 -3.09
C THR A 259 11.76 8.30 -2.72
N ILE A 260 12.41 7.57 -3.65
CA ILE A 260 12.89 6.21 -3.41
C ILE A 260 13.87 6.20 -2.24
N ARG A 261 14.82 7.13 -2.23
CA ARG A 261 15.79 7.26 -1.15
C ARG A 261 15.12 7.51 0.20
N ARG A 262 14.14 8.41 0.26
CA ARG A 262 13.40 8.68 1.50
C ARG A 262 12.67 7.44 2.01
N VAL A 263 11.97 6.72 1.13
CA VAL A 263 11.26 5.49 1.51
C VAL A 263 12.24 4.43 2.01
N GLN A 264 13.40 4.26 1.35
CA GLN A 264 14.44 3.33 1.79
C GLN A 264 15.07 3.73 3.13
N ASP A 265 15.34 5.03 3.33
CA ASP A 265 15.88 5.59 4.58
C ASP A 265 14.90 5.45 5.74
N LEU A 266 13.60 5.27 5.48
CA LEU A 266 12.60 4.97 6.50
C LEU A 266 12.54 3.47 6.85
N ASP A 267 13.26 2.61 6.14
CA ASP A 267 12.95 1.16 6.09
C ASP A 267 11.46 0.97 5.76
N GLY A 268 11.01 1.77 4.79
CA GLY A 268 9.62 2.09 4.55
C GLY A 268 8.81 0.99 3.87
N PRO A 269 7.55 1.29 3.57
CA PRO A 269 6.58 0.33 3.06
C PRO A 269 6.97 -0.20 1.67
N ALA A 270 6.50 -1.42 1.37
CA ALA A 270 6.47 -1.91 -0.01
C ALA A 270 5.41 -1.11 -0.79
N ILE A 271 5.76 -0.61 -1.99
CA ILE A 271 4.86 0.23 -2.79
C ILE A 271 4.26 -0.58 -3.94
N TYR A 272 2.94 -0.66 -3.95
CA TYR A 272 2.16 -1.19 -5.06
C TYR A 272 1.56 -0.03 -5.85
N CYS A 273 1.61 -0.12 -7.16
CA CYS A 273 1.11 0.92 -8.05
C CYS A 273 0.06 0.35 -8.98
N ILE A 274 -1.09 1.00 -9.10
CA ILE A 274 -2.08 0.74 -10.15
C ILE A 274 -2.13 1.98 -11.04
N GLY A 275 -1.45 1.88 -12.20
CA GLY A 275 -1.37 2.94 -13.19
C GLY A 275 -2.52 2.83 -14.20
N LEU A 276 -3.51 3.71 -14.12
CA LEU A 276 -4.67 3.75 -15.03
C LEU A 276 -4.33 4.52 -16.32
N LEU A 277 -3.34 4.03 -17.04
CA LEU A 277 -2.70 4.69 -18.20
C LEU A 277 -3.46 4.48 -19.52
N PHE A 278 -4.79 4.59 -19.45
CA PHE A 278 -5.70 4.47 -20.59
C PHE A 278 -6.71 5.64 -20.57
N GLY A 279 -7.26 5.97 -21.74
CA GLY A 279 -8.16 7.11 -21.93
C GLY A 279 -7.70 8.00 -23.08
N GLU A 280 -8.58 8.87 -23.56
CA GLU A 280 -8.28 9.78 -24.68
C GLU A 280 -7.36 10.93 -24.27
N ASP A 281 -7.35 11.27 -22.98
CA ASP A 281 -6.58 12.40 -22.42
C ASP A 281 -5.12 12.08 -22.08
N VAL A 282 -4.70 10.82 -22.21
CA VAL A 282 -3.33 10.40 -21.87
C VAL A 282 -2.51 10.23 -23.14
N SER A 283 -1.49 11.07 -23.35
CA SER A 283 -0.60 10.88 -24.48
C SER A 283 0.22 9.60 -24.32
N ARG A 284 0.66 9.00 -25.44
CA ARG A 284 1.50 7.79 -25.39
C ARG A 284 2.84 8.03 -24.68
N SER A 285 3.33 9.27 -24.70
CA SER A 285 4.60 9.63 -24.07
C SER A 285 4.45 9.68 -22.56
N GLU A 286 3.43 10.39 -22.07
CA GLU A 286 3.10 10.47 -20.63
C GLU A 286 2.78 9.07 -20.07
N ALA A 287 1.95 8.29 -20.77
CA ALA A 287 1.66 6.91 -20.38
C ALA A 287 2.92 6.03 -20.33
N ARG A 288 3.90 6.27 -21.20
CA ARG A 288 5.15 5.53 -21.16
C ARG A 288 6.00 5.96 -19.96
N HIS A 289 6.14 7.26 -19.74
CA HIS A 289 6.94 7.79 -18.65
C HIS A 289 6.36 7.42 -17.28
N ALA A 290 5.06 7.63 -17.08
CA ALA A 290 4.35 7.21 -15.87
C ALA A 290 4.50 5.70 -15.60
N ARG A 291 4.45 4.86 -16.65
CA ARG A 291 4.73 3.42 -16.51
C ARG A 291 6.13 3.15 -15.99
N GLU A 292 7.13 3.80 -16.57
CA GLU A 292 8.55 3.64 -16.17
C GLU A 292 8.73 4.07 -14.71
N VAL A 293 8.22 5.25 -14.33
CA VAL A 293 8.28 5.79 -12.96
C VAL A 293 7.60 4.87 -11.93
N LEU A 294 6.36 4.46 -12.19
CA LEU A 294 5.60 3.61 -11.25
C LEU A 294 6.23 2.22 -11.11
N THR A 295 6.81 1.68 -12.18
CA THR A 295 7.53 0.41 -12.16
C THR A 295 8.79 0.52 -11.31
N GLU A 296 9.58 1.58 -11.51
CA GLU A 296 10.81 1.82 -10.75
C GLU A 296 10.51 1.98 -9.26
N LEU A 297 9.52 2.80 -8.90
CA LEU A 297 9.12 3.02 -7.51
C LEU A 297 8.71 1.72 -6.81
N ALA A 298 7.89 0.90 -7.48
CA ALA A 298 7.45 -0.39 -6.94
C ALA A 298 8.62 -1.37 -6.79
N LEU A 299 9.48 -1.47 -7.82
CA LEU A 299 10.61 -2.39 -7.83
C LEU A 299 11.62 -2.08 -6.71
N GLN A 300 12.00 -0.80 -6.56
CA GLN A 300 13.01 -0.37 -5.57
C GLN A 300 12.54 -0.53 -4.12
N THR A 301 11.22 -0.64 -3.89
CA THR A 301 10.61 -0.81 -2.56
C THR A 301 10.12 -2.24 -2.31
N GLY A 302 10.19 -3.12 -3.31
CA GLY A 302 9.80 -4.53 -3.19
C GLY A 302 8.32 -4.83 -3.44
N GLY A 303 7.55 -3.88 -3.96
CA GLY A 303 6.18 -4.08 -4.42
C GLY A 303 6.08 -4.32 -5.92
N GLN A 304 4.91 -4.07 -6.51
CA GLN A 304 4.63 -4.32 -7.92
C GLN A 304 3.77 -3.22 -8.56
N ALA A 305 4.07 -2.88 -9.81
CA ALA A 305 3.24 -2.00 -10.61
C ALA A 305 2.34 -2.79 -11.58
N TYR A 306 1.10 -2.34 -11.70
CA TYR A 306 0.03 -2.92 -12.51
C TYR A 306 -0.53 -1.87 -13.47
N PHE A 307 -0.76 -2.28 -14.72
CA PHE A 307 -1.21 -1.37 -15.78
C PHE A 307 -2.42 -1.97 -16.51
N PRO A 308 -3.62 -1.89 -15.92
CA PRO A 308 -4.85 -2.39 -16.54
C PRO A 308 -5.10 -1.69 -17.88
N LYS A 309 -5.70 -2.42 -18.81
CA LYS A 309 -6.14 -1.85 -20.11
C LYS A 309 -7.56 -1.30 -20.05
N SER A 310 -8.31 -1.65 -19.01
CA SER A 310 -9.68 -1.19 -18.80
C SER A 310 -10.02 -1.19 -17.31
N LEU A 311 -11.06 -0.44 -16.95
CA LEU A 311 -11.57 -0.38 -15.58
C LEU A 311 -12.00 -1.75 -15.03
N LYS A 312 -12.47 -2.66 -15.91
CA LYS A 312 -12.89 -4.01 -15.53
C LYS A 312 -11.73 -4.89 -15.02
N GLU A 313 -10.50 -4.60 -15.43
CA GLU A 313 -9.32 -5.35 -14.98
C GLU A 313 -8.85 -4.92 -13.59
N VAL A 314 -9.26 -3.74 -13.11
CA VAL A 314 -8.82 -3.17 -11.82
C VAL A 314 -9.28 -4.06 -10.66
N ASP A 315 -10.51 -4.59 -10.70
CA ASP A 315 -11.04 -5.48 -9.66
C ASP A 315 -10.18 -6.75 -9.51
N GLY A 316 -9.78 -7.35 -10.64
CA GLY A 316 -8.94 -8.55 -10.66
C GLY A 316 -7.53 -8.28 -10.13
N ILE A 317 -6.94 -7.15 -10.53
CA ILE A 317 -5.63 -6.70 -10.03
C ILE A 317 -5.68 -6.47 -8.52
N THR A 318 -6.77 -5.89 -8.01
CA THR A 318 -6.91 -5.64 -6.58
C THR A 318 -6.90 -6.93 -5.77
N HIS A 319 -7.57 -7.97 -6.26
CA HIS A 319 -7.52 -9.30 -5.65
C HIS A 319 -6.10 -9.89 -5.66
N GLU A 320 -5.39 -9.73 -6.78
CA GLU A 320 -4.00 -10.17 -6.91
C GLU A 320 -3.09 -9.44 -5.92
N VAL A 321 -3.24 -8.12 -5.76
CA VAL A 321 -2.50 -7.31 -4.77
C VAL A 321 -2.81 -7.78 -3.35
N ALA A 322 -4.07 -8.00 -3.02
CA ALA A 322 -4.47 -8.51 -1.70
C ALA A 322 -3.82 -9.88 -1.41
N GLN A 323 -3.83 -10.77 -2.39
CA GLN A 323 -3.22 -12.09 -2.27
C GLN A 323 -1.70 -11.98 -2.12
N ASP A 324 -1.02 -11.18 -2.94
CA ASP A 324 0.43 -10.99 -2.89
C ASP A 324 0.89 -10.40 -1.55
N ILE A 325 0.17 -9.38 -1.04
CA ILE A 325 0.43 -8.82 0.29
C ILE A 325 0.28 -9.92 1.37
N ARG A 326 -0.61 -10.90 1.22
CA ARG A 326 -0.81 -11.93 2.25
C ARG A 326 0.10 -13.15 2.11
N SER A 327 0.58 -13.46 0.90
CA SER A 327 1.40 -14.64 0.63
C SER A 327 2.92 -14.41 0.76
N GLN A 328 3.35 -13.25 1.23
CA GLN A 328 4.78 -12.94 1.37
C GLN A 328 5.46 -13.71 2.49
N TYR A 329 6.71 -14.07 2.23
CA TYR A 329 7.66 -14.56 3.22
C TYR A 329 8.38 -13.39 3.88
N THR A 330 8.52 -13.45 5.20
CA THR A 330 9.43 -12.56 5.93
C THR A 330 10.74 -13.28 6.20
N ILE A 331 11.81 -12.81 5.58
CA ILE A 331 13.17 -13.35 5.68
C ILE A 331 14.02 -12.35 6.43
N SER A 332 14.71 -12.79 7.49
CA SER A 332 15.61 -11.94 8.27
C SER A 332 17.01 -12.55 8.30
N TYR A 333 18.04 -11.72 8.10
CA TYR A 333 19.44 -12.15 8.10
C TYR A 333 20.33 -11.12 8.82
N HIS A 334 21.49 -11.56 9.29
CA HIS A 334 22.51 -10.64 9.78
C HIS A 334 23.48 -10.27 8.67
N SER A 335 23.61 -8.98 8.40
CA SER A 335 24.58 -8.49 7.41
C SER A 335 26.01 -8.81 7.85
N THR A 336 26.81 -9.32 6.93
CA THR A 336 28.27 -9.50 7.13
C THR A 336 29.05 -8.18 7.13
N LYS A 337 28.45 -7.07 6.65
CA LYS A 337 29.05 -5.73 6.69
C LYS A 337 28.55 -4.91 7.87
N ALA A 338 29.47 -4.23 8.56
CA ALA A 338 29.14 -3.36 9.67
C ALA A 338 28.33 -2.13 9.17
N PRO A 339 27.22 -1.73 9.82
CA PRO A 339 26.36 -0.63 9.36
C PRO A 339 27.09 0.72 9.29
N GLU A 340 28.17 0.89 10.04
CA GLU A 340 29.02 2.09 10.10
C GLU A 340 29.74 2.38 8.77
N LEU A 341 29.91 1.36 7.92
CA LEU A 341 30.48 1.55 6.58
C LEU A 341 29.57 2.38 5.67
N GLY A 342 28.29 2.53 6.02
CA GLY A 342 27.30 3.20 5.19
C GLY A 342 27.17 2.57 3.81
N GLY A 343 26.74 3.38 2.84
CA GLY A 343 26.61 3.01 1.43
C GLY A 343 25.37 2.18 1.11
N TYR A 344 24.97 2.20 -0.16
CA TYR A 344 23.86 1.38 -0.65
C TYR A 344 24.29 -0.08 -0.73
N ARG A 345 23.43 -0.98 -0.24
CA ARG A 345 23.65 -2.43 -0.26
C ARG A 345 22.61 -3.08 -1.15
N THR A 346 23.07 -3.78 -2.17
CA THR A 346 22.23 -4.50 -3.11
C THR A 346 21.77 -5.82 -2.52
N ILE A 347 20.51 -6.17 -2.78
CA ILE A 347 19.88 -7.39 -2.29
C ILE A 347 19.39 -8.21 -3.46
N HIS A 348 19.76 -9.48 -3.42
CA HIS A 348 19.28 -10.48 -4.34
C HIS A 348 18.84 -11.71 -3.54
N VAL A 349 17.65 -12.21 -3.83
CA VAL A 349 17.10 -13.40 -3.19
C VAL A 349 16.73 -14.40 -4.26
N GLU A 350 17.15 -15.64 -4.08
CA GLU A 350 16.80 -16.75 -4.95
C GLU A 350 16.00 -17.80 -4.18
N ALA A 351 15.04 -18.42 -4.84
CA ALA A 351 14.32 -19.59 -4.31
C ALA A 351 14.50 -20.77 -5.26
N LYS A 352 14.84 -21.94 -4.73
CA LYS A 352 14.99 -23.20 -5.49
C LYS A 352 14.37 -24.33 -4.70
N GLU A 353 13.34 -24.97 -5.25
CA GLU A 353 12.65 -26.09 -4.62
C GLU A 353 12.30 -27.16 -5.67
N LYS A 354 12.31 -28.43 -5.25
CA LYS A 354 11.95 -29.55 -6.13
C LYS A 354 10.47 -29.47 -6.48
N GLY A 355 10.16 -29.66 -7.76
CA GLY A 355 8.78 -29.61 -8.27
C GLY A 355 8.39 -28.25 -8.85
N PHE A 356 9.12 -27.19 -8.51
CA PHE A 356 8.97 -25.89 -9.15
C PHE A 356 10.07 -25.65 -10.20
N ARG A 357 9.71 -25.02 -11.31
CA ARG A 357 10.66 -24.56 -12.33
C ARG A 357 10.57 -23.05 -12.42
N ASN A 358 11.73 -22.40 -12.49
CA ASN A 358 11.85 -20.95 -12.70
C ASN A 358 11.07 -20.12 -11.66
N LEU A 359 11.27 -20.40 -10.37
CA LEU A 359 10.76 -19.53 -9.31
C LEU A 359 11.39 -18.14 -9.44
N GLN A 360 10.55 -17.11 -9.40
CA GLN A 360 11.00 -15.73 -9.34
C GLN A 360 10.67 -15.18 -7.96
N VAL A 361 11.70 -14.68 -7.28
CA VAL A 361 11.53 -14.01 -5.99
C VAL A 361 11.55 -12.51 -6.22
N ARG A 362 10.52 -11.83 -5.74
CA ARG A 362 10.41 -10.37 -5.71
C ARG A 362 10.58 -9.88 -4.28
N THR A 363 11.48 -8.94 -4.09
CA THR A 363 11.75 -8.22 -2.84
C THR A 363 12.40 -6.89 -3.20
N ARG A 364 12.64 -6.02 -2.21
CA ARG A 364 13.40 -4.79 -2.43
C ARG A 364 14.80 -5.10 -2.99
N THR A 365 15.24 -4.28 -3.94
CA THR A 365 16.53 -4.42 -4.64
C THR A 365 17.74 -4.04 -3.79
N GLY A 366 17.52 -3.37 -2.66
CA GLY A 366 18.57 -2.96 -1.76
C GLY A 366 18.09 -2.03 -0.64
N TYR A 367 19.03 -1.56 0.16
CA TYR A 367 18.75 -0.68 1.29
C TYR A 367 20.00 0.12 1.71
N PHE A 368 19.79 1.18 2.50
CA PHE A 368 20.85 1.89 3.20
C PHE A 368 20.89 1.44 4.67
N PRO A 369 22.05 0.99 5.20
CA PRO A 369 22.15 0.54 6.57
C PRO A 369 21.95 1.69 7.54
N LYS A 370 21.19 1.45 8.62
CA LYS A 370 20.99 2.42 9.70
C LYS A 370 21.97 2.16 10.83
N MET A 371 22.64 3.20 11.28
CA MET A 371 23.28 3.16 12.59
C MET A 371 22.20 3.16 13.66
N ALA A 372 22.16 2.13 14.50
CA ALA A 372 21.36 2.20 15.71
C ALA A 372 21.86 3.41 16.52
N LYS A 373 20.99 4.39 16.79
CA LYS A 373 21.30 5.43 17.77
C LYS A 373 21.45 4.72 19.11
N THR A 374 22.68 4.49 19.55
CA THR A 374 22.94 4.05 20.91
C THR A 374 22.46 5.16 21.83
N ASP A 375 21.32 4.97 22.50
CA ASP A 375 20.92 5.84 23.60
C ASP A 375 21.97 5.69 24.71
N ILE A 376 22.90 6.63 24.74
CA ILE A 376 23.88 6.76 25.82
C ILE A 376 23.20 7.43 27.03
N THR A 377 22.04 6.92 27.47
CA THR A 377 21.43 7.31 28.76
C THR A 377 21.88 6.35 29.84
N GLY A 378 23.19 6.31 30.05
CA GLY A 378 23.86 5.60 31.12
C GLY A 378 24.98 6.47 31.71
N ALA A 379 24.72 7.76 31.92
CA ALA A 379 25.63 8.62 32.65
C ALA A 379 25.60 8.22 34.14
N THR A 380 26.51 7.34 34.51
CA THR A 380 26.85 7.00 35.89
C THR A 380 27.11 8.30 36.66
N THR A 381 26.21 8.64 37.57
CA THR A 381 26.44 9.72 38.54
C THR A 381 27.60 9.29 39.44
N PRO A 382 28.72 10.02 39.52
CA PRO A 382 29.76 9.69 40.48
C PRO A 382 29.24 9.95 41.91
N PRO A 383 29.55 9.09 42.89
CA PRO A 383 29.12 9.30 44.26
C PRO A 383 29.75 10.57 44.82
N ALA A 384 28.93 11.38 45.49
CA ALA A 384 29.35 12.59 46.18
C ALA A 384 30.46 12.26 47.20
N SER A 385 31.58 12.95 47.08
CA SER A 385 32.61 12.97 48.12
C SER A 385 32.10 13.75 49.34
N ASN A 386 32.13 13.11 50.51
CA ASN A 386 31.93 13.73 51.82
C ASN A 386 32.95 14.81 52.13
#